data_AF-A0A8B6F7U1-F1
#
_entry.id   AF-A0A8B6F7U1-F1
#
_cell.length_a   1.000
_cell.length_b   1.000
_cell.length_c   1.000
_cell.angle_alpha   90.00
_cell.angle_beta   90.00
_cell.angle_gamma   90.00
#
_symmetry.space_group_name_H-M   'P 1'
#
loop_
_entity.id
_entity.type
_entity.pdbx_description
1 polymer ?
#
loop_
_entity_poly.entity_id
_entity_poly.type
_entity_poly.pdbx_seq_one_letter_code
_entity_poly.pdbx_strand_id
1 'polypeptide(L)'
;MPFFLGRGEKQHSVEESNTTRLVTKLRWIVESINGRIKFFRYLDKVLPTNQVPHIRDYVHIACSLINRYFKPMNIGDPEADELLGAKMLFLSKQINELKNKVENDGLDKRSYKWSKIDSTDFDIEFPRLNEEELRNLTLGTYQTEDGKIIHRRTL
;
A
#
# COMPACT_ATOMS: atom_id res chain seq x y z
N MET A 1 8.54 13.61 -0.28
CA MET A 1 7.09 13.84 -0.16
C MET A 1 6.38 13.00 -1.22
N PRO A 2 5.14 12.52 -0.99
CA PRO A 2 4.36 11.85 -2.04
C PRO A 2 4.09 12.82 -3.20
N PHE A 3 3.90 12.26 -4.39
CA PHE A 3 3.55 13.07 -5.55
C PHE A 3 2.08 13.50 -5.49
N PHE A 4 1.80 14.65 -6.09
CA PHE A 4 0.46 15.18 -6.27
C PHE A 4 0.18 15.31 -7.76
N LEU A 5 -1.05 15.02 -8.18
CA LEU A 5 -1.44 15.15 -9.57
C LEU A 5 -1.34 16.61 -10.01
N GLY A 6 -0.78 16.82 -11.19
CA GLY A 6 -0.80 18.11 -11.86
C GLY A 6 -2.21 18.52 -12.30
N ARG A 7 -2.37 19.79 -12.66
CA ARG A 7 -3.65 20.31 -13.16
C ARG A 7 -3.99 19.63 -14.50
N GLY A 8 -5.10 18.89 -14.54
CA GLY A 8 -5.58 18.19 -15.74
C GLY A 8 -5.13 16.74 -15.85
N GLU A 9 -4.27 16.27 -14.95
CA GLU A 9 -3.84 14.88 -14.89
C GLU A 9 -4.86 14.03 -14.13
N LYS A 10 -5.12 12.82 -14.64
CA LYS A 10 -6.05 11.87 -13.99
C LYS A 10 -5.33 10.79 -13.19
N GLN A 11 -4.06 10.55 -13.46
CA GLN A 11 -3.29 9.46 -12.87
C GLN A 11 -1.79 9.77 -12.85
N HIS A 12 -1.10 9.25 -11.85
CA HIS A 12 0.36 9.32 -11.72
C HIS A 12 1.07 8.39 -12.70
N SER A 13 2.33 8.71 -13.01
CA SER A 13 3.22 7.75 -13.65
C SER A 13 3.49 6.54 -12.74
N VAL A 14 4.04 5.47 -13.31
CA VAL A 14 4.39 4.26 -12.54
C VAL A 14 5.48 4.59 -11.53
N GLU A 15 6.44 5.40 -11.94
CA GLU A 15 7.60 5.84 -11.17
C GLU A 15 7.16 6.72 -9.99
N GLU A 16 6.28 7.69 -10.24
CA GLU A 16 5.70 8.56 -9.20
C GLU A 16 4.84 7.78 -8.22
N SER A 17 4.04 6.84 -8.73
CA SER A 17 3.20 5.97 -7.91
C SER A 17 4.06 5.09 -6.99
N ASN A 18 5.12 4.48 -7.52
CA ASN A 18 6.04 3.64 -6.75
C ASN A 18 6.78 4.46 -5.70
N THR A 19 7.28 5.64 -6.05
CA THR A 19 7.92 6.54 -5.08
C THR A 19 6.96 6.97 -3.98
N THR A 20 5.72 7.29 -4.33
CA THR A 20 4.66 7.65 -3.37
C THR A 20 4.36 6.50 -2.41
N ARG A 21 4.29 5.26 -2.89
CA ARG A 21 4.11 4.06 -2.05
C ARG A 21 5.25 3.88 -1.04
N LEU A 22 6.50 4.03 -1.50
CA LEU A 22 7.68 3.93 -0.61
C LEU A 22 7.65 5.01 0.49
N VAL A 23 7.39 6.27 0.10
CA VAL A 23 7.27 7.39 1.07
C VAL A 23 6.14 7.14 2.06
N THR A 24 5.00 6.64 1.60
CA THR A 24 3.83 6.41 2.45
C THR A 24 4.06 5.27 3.44
N LYS A 25 4.84 4.26 3.07
CA LYS A 25 5.24 3.19 3.99
C LYS A 25 6.07 3.75 5.16
N LEU A 26 7.03 4.63 4.88
CA LEU A 26 7.84 5.29 5.92
C LEU A 26 7.04 6.30 6.76
N ARG A 27 6.10 7.03 6.13
CA ARG A 27 5.23 7.98 6.81
C ARG A 27 4.51 7.35 7.99
N TRP A 28 3.99 6.13 7.84
CA TRP A 28 3.27 5.46 8.92
C TRP A 28 4.11 5.30 10.18
N ILE A 29 5.40 4.98 10.04
CA ILE A 29 6.35 4.86 11.16
C ILE A 29 6.57 6.23 11.81
N VAL A 30 6.80 7.26 10.99
CA VAL A 30 7.02 8.64 11.46
C VAL A 30 5.79 9.18 12.20
N GLU A 31 4.59 8.98 11.64
CA GLU A 31 3.33 9.39 12.25
C GLU A 31 3.07 8.65 13.57
N SER A 32 3.44 7.38 13.64
CA SER A 32 3.33 6.58 14.86
C SER A 32 4.28 7.09 15.97
N ILE A 33 5.52 7.48 15.64
CA ILE A 33 6.44 8.16 16.59
C ILE A 33 5.86 9.51 17.00
N ASN A 34 5.42 10.32 16.05
CA ASN A 34 4.83 11.63 16.33
C ASN A 34 3.60 11.52 17.23
N GLY A 35 2.76 10.49 17.06
CA GLY A 35 1.65 10.19 17.95
C GLY A 35 2.09 9.99 19.40
N ARG A 36 3.22 9.31 19.63
CA ARG A 36 3.80 9.15 20.98
C ARG A 36 4.31 10.46 21.55
N ILE A 37 4.92 11.31 20.74
CA ILE A 37 5.36 12.64 21.21
C ILE A 37 4.14 13.51 21.56
N LYS A 38 3.07 13.44 20.78
CA LYS A 38 1.80 14.15 21.03
C LYS A 38 1.02 13.62 22.24
N PHE A 39 1.39 12.48 22.82
CA PHE A 39 0.90 12.06 24.13
C PHE A 39 1.14 13.15 25.19
N PHE A 40 2.27 13.85 25.09
CA PHE A 40 2.57 15.01 25.92
C PHE A 40 1.74 16.18 25.43
N ARG A 41 0.57 16.41 26.06
CA ARG A 41 -0.41 17.45 25.67
C ARG A 41 0.20 18.83 25.40
N TYR A 42 1.27 19.18 26.11
CA TYR A 42 2.01 20.42 25.88
C TYR A 42 2.55 20.54 24.44
N LEU A 43 3.07 19.45 23.88
CA LEU A 43 3.61 19.36 22.52
C LEU A 43 2.54 19.12 21.44
N ASP A 44 1.31 18.78 21.83
CA ASP A 44 0.17 18.67 20.92
C ASP A 44 -0.54 20.02 20.66
N LYS A 45 -0.21 21.06 21.45
CA LYS A 45 -0.79 22.40 21.34
C LYS A 45 0.16 23.39 20.68
N VAL A 46 -0.41 24.50 20.23
CA VAL A 46 0.38 25.64 19.75
C VAL A 46 1.13 26.23 20.93
N LEU A 47 2.46 26.23 20.82
CA LEU A 47 3.35 26.80 21.83
C LEU A 47 3.43 28.32 21.68
N PRO A 48 3.48 29.07 22.78
CA PRO A 48 3.68 30.52 22.71
C PRO A 48 5.10 30.83 22.22
N THR A 49 5.25 31.94 21.51
CA THR A 49 6.49 32.29 20.77
C THR A 49 7.74 32.34 21.66
N ASN A 50 7.59 32.71 22.93
CA ASN A 50 8.69 32.74 23.90
C ASN A 50 9.25 31.35 24.24
N GLN A 51 8.50 30.27 23.99
CA GLN A 51 8.93 28.89 24.26
C GLN A 51 9.58 28.23 23.03
N VAL A 52 9.50 28.85 21.86
CA VAL A 52 10.08 28.34 20.61
C VAL A 52 11.58 28.00 20.74
N PRO A 53 12.42 28.81 21.40
CA PRO A 53 13.84 28.48 21.57
C PRO A 53 14.08 27.16 22.34
N HIS A 54 13.12 26.73 23.16
CA HIS A 54 13.24 25.57 24.06
C HIS A 54 12.56 24.30 23.50
N ILE A 55 11.94 24.36 22.32
CA ILE A 55 11.23 23.20 21.72
C ILE A 55 12.13 21.97 21.64
N ARG A 56 13.40 22.16 21.29
CA ARG A 56 14.37 21.06 21.20
C ARG A 56 14.49 20.32 22.53
N ASP A 57 14.57 21.05 23.63
CA ASP A 57 14.73 20.47 24.97
C ASP A 57 13.47 19.73 25.37
N TYR A 58 12.29 20.28 25.11
CA TYR A 58 11.02 19.60 25.38
C TYR A 58 10.88 18.28 24.61
N VAL A 59 11.24 18.28 23.32
CA VAL A 59 11.22 17.06 22.50
C VAL A 59 12.24 16.05 23.00
N HIS A 60 13.45 16.46 23.36
CA HIS A 60 14.46 15.55 23.93
C HIS A 60 13.99 14.92 25.24
N ILE A 61 13.40 15.72 26.15
CA ILE A 61 12.85 15.24 27.42
C ILE A 61 11.73 14.23 27.13
N ALA A 62 10.75 14.58 26.29
CA ALA A 62 9.65 13.68 25.91
C ALA A 62 10.16 12.36 25.32
N CYS A 63 11.10 12.42 24.36
CA CYS A 63 11.71 11.25 23.75
C CYS A 63 12.49 10.39 24.77
N SER A 64 13.22 11.01 25.71
CA SER A 64 13.92 10.26 26.76
C SER A 64 12.96 9.48 27.67
N LEU A 65 11.82 10.08 28.02
CA LEU A 65 10.77 9.43 28.79
C LEU A 65 10.09 8.30 28.01
N ILE A 66 9.79 8.52 26.72
CA ILE A 66 9.26 7.48 25.83
C ILE A 66 10.22 6.30 25.78
N ASN A 67 11.50 6.55 25.51
CA ASN A 67 12.49 5.48 25.38
C ASN A 67 12.72 4.70 26.68
N ARG A 68 12.57 5.35 27.84
CA ARG A 68 12.77 4.72 29.15
C ARG A 68 11.55 3.92 29.62
N TYR A 69 10.35 4.44 29.41
CA TYR A 69 9.14 3.94 30.09
C TYR A 69 8.07 3.37 29.15
N PHE A 70 8.08 3.70 27.86
CA PHE A 70 7.08 3.20 26.93
C PHE A 70 7.55 1.89 26.31
N LYS A 71 6.60 1.04 25.93
CA LYS A 71 6.91 -0.18 25.16
C LYS A 71 7.59 0.21 23.83
N PRO A 72 8.59 -0.55 23.35
CA PRO A 72 9.15 -0.34 22.01
C PRO A 72 8.06 -0.29 20.95
N MET A 73 8.24 0.54 19.91
CA MET A 73 7.30 0.55 18.78
C MET A 73 7.46 -0.68 17.89
N ASN A 74 8.71 -1.11 17.70
CA ASN A 74 8.98 -2.32 16.95
C ASN A 74 8.76 -3.53 17.87
N ILE A 75 7.59 -4.11 17.73
CA ILE A 75 7.22 -5.42 18.29
C ILE A 75 7.39 -6.51 17.20
N GLY A 76 7.62 -6.10 15.94
CA GLY A 76 7.85 -6.98 14.81
C GLY A 76 9.30 -7.47 14.69
N ASP A 77 9.52 -8.37 13.74
CA ASP A 77 10.82 -8.92 13.40
C ASP A 77 11.60 -7.95 12.50
N PRO A 78 12.76 -7.43 12.95
CA PRO A 78 13.55 -6.48 12.16
C PRO A 78 14.04 -7.07 10.83
N GLU A 79 14.32 -8.38 10.78
CA GLU A 79 14.77 -9.04 9.55
C GLU A 79 13.62 -9.10 8.53
N ALA A 80 12.42 -9.45 8.98
CA ALA A 80 11.23 -9.43 8.12
C ALA A 80 10.92 -8.03 7.56
N ASP A 81 11.07 -6.98 8.37
CA ASP A 81 10.87 -5.59 7.92
C ASP A 81 11.92 -5.16 6.87
N GLU A 82 13.18 -5.57 7.05
CA GLU A 82 14.25 -5.32 6.08
C GLU A 82 13.98 -6.05 4.77
N LEU A 83 13.62 -7.34 4.83
CA LEU A 83 13.26 -8.13 3.67
C LEU A 83 12.05 -7.54 2.93
N LEU A 84 11.05 -7.04 3.66
CA LEU A 84 9.90 -6.35 3.09
C LEU A 84 10.33 -5.07 2.36
N GLY A 85 11.19 -4.26 3.00
CA GLY A 85 11.75 -3.04 2.40
C GLY A 85 12.53 -3.34 1.12
N ALA A 86 13.40 -4.35 1.15
CA ALA A 86 14.16 -4.80 -0.01
C ALA A 86 13.24 -5.30 -1.14
N LYS A 87 12.20 -6.07 -0.81
CA LYS A 87 11.18 -6.53 -1.77
C LYS A 87 10.43 -5.36 -2.40
N MET A 88 10.00 -4.38 -1.60
CA MET A 88 9.32 -3.18 -2.12
C MET A 88 10.23 -2.40 -3.07
N LEU A 89 11.51 -2.24 -2.72
CA LEU A 89 12.48 -1.55 -3.57
C LEU A 89 12.74 -2.32 -4.87
N PHE A 90 12.87 -3.64 -4.79
CA PHE A 90 13.03 -4.50 -5.96
C PHE A 90 11.83 -4.36 -6.92
N LEU A 91 10.61 -4.53 -6.40
CA LEU A 91 9.37 -4.42 -7.18
C LEU A 91 9.17 -3.01 -7.77
N SER A 92 9.60 -1.96 -7.07
CA SER A 92 9.48 -0.59 -7.57
C SER A 92 10.28 -0.32 -8.85
N LYS A 93 11.31 -1.14 -9.10
CA LYS A 93 12.22 -1.04 -10.25
C LYS A 93 11.86 -2.05 -11.36
N GLN A 94 10.92 -2.95 -11.12
CA GLN A 94 10.50 -3.92 -12.11
C GLN A 94 9.70 -3.26 -13.22
N ILE A 95 9.81 -3.82 -14.43
CA ILE A 95 9.03 -3.39 -15.58
C ILE A 95 7.57 -3.79 -15.34
N ASN A 96 6.65 -2.86 -15.60
CA ASN A 96 5.22 -3.14 -15.48
C ASN A 96 4.73 -3.84 -16.75
N GLU A 97 4.83 -5.17 -16.77
CA GLU A 97 4.40 -6.01 -17.90
C GLU A 97 2.92 -5.81 -18.25
N LEU A 98 2.07 -5.58 -17.25
CA LEU A 98 0.64 -5.29 -17.47
C LEU A 98 0.46 -3.98 -18.23
N LYS A 99 1.19 -2.93 -17.86
CA LYS A 99 1.17 -1.65 -18.58
C LYS A 99 1.59 -1.86 -20.04
N ASN A 100 2.70 -2.57 -20.27
CA ASN A 100 3.17 -2.87 -21.63
C ASN A 100 2.11 -3.62 -22.44
N LYS A 101 1.45 -4.62 -21.84
CA LYS A 101 0.38 -5.36 -22.50
C LYS A 101 -0.80 -4.46 -22.86
N VAL A 102 -1.25 -3.63 -21.93
CA VAL A 102 -2.36 -2.69 -22.16
C VAL A 102 -2.04 -1.72 -23.30
N GLU A 103 -0.82 -1.17 -23.34
CA GLU A 103 -0.40 -0.23 -24.37
C GLU A 103 -0.21 -0.91 -25.74
N ASN A 104 0.41 -2.10 -25.78
CA ASN A 104 0.65 -2.86 -27.01
C ASN A 104 -0.66 -3.35 -27.65
N ASP A 105 -1.58 -3.87 -26.83
CA ASP A 105 -2.86 -4.40 -27.29
C ASP A 105 -3.92 -3.29 -27.45
N GLY A 106 -3.58 -2.04 -27.11
CA GLY A 106 -4.49 -0.89 -27.16
C GLY A 106 -5.73 -1.05 -26.27
N LEU A 107 -5.61 -1.78 -25.16
CA LEU A 107 -6.71 -2.09 -24.24
C LEU A 107 -7.18 -0.86 -23.43
N ASP A 108 -6.36 0.19 -23.39
CA ASP A 108 -6.71 1.49 -22.84
C ASP A 108 -7.73 2.23 -23.72
N LYS A 109 -7.78 1.90 -25.01
CA LYS A 109 -8.73 2.47 -25.97
C LYS A 109 -10.03 1.69 -25.88
N ARG A 110 -11.13 2.38 -25.58
CA ARG A 110 -12.48 1.84 -25.71
C ARG A 110 -12.82 1.60 -27.19
N SER A 111 -12.29 0.55 -27.79
CA SER A 111 -12.79 0.03 -29.06
C SER A 111 -13.76 -1.10 -28.78
N TYR A 112 -15.00 -0.75 -28.46
CA TYR A 112 -16.06 -1.76 -28.44
C TYR A 112 -16.49 -2.02 -29.88
N LYS A 113 -15.91 -3.05 -30.50
CA LYS A 113 -16.51 -3.66 -31.70
C LYS A 113 -17.61 -4.59 -31.22
N TRP A 114 -18.79 -4.03 -30.98
CA TRP A 114 -19.99 -4.81 -30.74
C TRP A 114 -20.29 -5.64 -31.99
N SER A 115 -20.03 -6.94 -31.93
CA SER A 115 -20.51 -7.90 -32.91
C SER A 115 -21.86 -8.45 -32.47
N LYS A 116 -22.79 -8.59 -33.40
CA LYS A 116 -24.04 -9.30 -33.16
C LYS A 116 -23.70 -10.77 -32.97
N ILE A 117 -24.06 -11.32 -31.81
CA ILE A 117 -23.95 -12.76 -31.53
C ILE A 117 -25.28 -13.38 -31.95
N ASP A 118 -25.27 -14.26 -32.95
CA ASP A 118 -26.45 -15.02 -33.36
C ASP A 118 -26.42 -16.43 -32.73
N SER A 119 -27.58 -17.08 -32.57
CA SER A 119 -27.70 -18.39 -31.91
C SER A 119 -26.96 -19.54 -32.60
N THR A 120 -26.38 -19.28 -33.78
CA THR A 120 -25.61 -20.21 -34.60
C THR A 120 -24.10 -20.02 -34.48
N ASP A 121 -23.62 -18.98 -33.77
CA ASP A 121 -22.20 -18.75 -33.51
C ASP A 121 -21.73 -19.67 -32.37
N PHE A 122 -21.43 -20.93 -32.71
CA PHE A 122 -20.91 -21.94 -31.78
C PHE A 122 -19.41 -21.77 -31.46
N ASP A 123 -18.71 -20.86 -32.15
CA ASP A 123 -17.25 -20.64 -32.03
C ASP A 123 -16.86 -19.70 -30.88
N ILE A 124 -17.82 -19.26 -30.04
CA ILE A 124 -17.50 -18.52 -28.82
C ILE A 124 -17.05 -19.52 -27.75
N GLU A 125 -15.75 -19.85 -27.76
CA GLU A 125 -15.13 -20.62 -26.69
C GLU A 125 -15.10 -19.79 -25.40
N PHE A 126 -16.05 -20.05 -24.52
CA PHE A 126 -15.94 -19.57 -23.14
C PHE A 126 -14.75 -20.26 -22.46
N PRO A 127 -13.93 -19.52 -21.69
CA PRO A 127 -12.84 -20.11 -20.93
C PRO A 127 -13.39 -21.21 -20.02
N ARG A 128 -12.94 -22.45 -20.24
CA ARG A 128 -13.27 -23.56 -19.35
C ARG A 128 -12.32 -23.50 -18.17
N LEU A 129 -12.75 -22.81 -17.12
CA LEU A 129 -11.99 -22.73 -15.88
C LEU A 129 -12.29 -23.95 -15.02
N ASN A 130 -11.24 -24.55 -14.46
CA ASN A 130 -11.39 -25.55 -13.41
C ASN A 130 -11.78 -24.87 -12.08
N GLU A 131 -12.14 -25.67 -11.06
CA GLU A 131 -12.58 -25.12 -9.77
C GLU A 131 -11.50 -24.25 -9.10
N GLU A 132 -10.23 -24.62 -9.25
CA GLU A 132 -9.10 -23.90 -8.67
C GLU A 132 -8.90 -22.53 -9.34
N GLU A 133 -9.00 -22.48 -10.67
CA GLU A 133 -8.95 -21.25 -11.46
C GLU A 133 -10.12 -20.33 -11.16
N LEU A 134 -11.33 -20.88 -11.02
CA LEU A 134 -12.52 -20.14 -10.59
C LEU A 134 -12.33 -19.55 -9.18
N ARG A 135 -11.79 -20.33 -8.24
CA ARG A 135 -11.47 -19.85 -6.89
C ARG A 135 -10.41 -18.76 -6.93
N ASN A 136 -9.35 -18.91 -7.70
CA ASN A 136 -8.29 -17.90 -7.80
C ASN A 136 -8.77 -16.61 -8.49
N LEU A 137 -9.70 -16.71 -9.43
CA LEU A 137 -10.29 -15.56 -10.11
C LEU A 137 -11.29 -14.80 -9.21
N THR A 138 -12.08 -15.53 -8.43
CA THR A 138 -13.18 -14.97 -7.64
C THR A 138 -12.81 -14.61 -6.22
N LEU A 139 -11.80 -15.28 -5.64
CA LEU A 139 -11.35 -15.05 -4.29
C LEU A 139 -10.16 -14.08 -4.30
N GLY A 140 -10.38 -12.87 -3.81
CA GLY A 140 -9.29 -11.93 -3.54
C GLY A 140 -8.31 -12.51 -2.52
N THR A 141 -7.09 -11.97 -2.46
CA THR A 141 -6.06 -12.38 -1.48
C THR A 141 -6.55 -12.39 -0.03
N TYR A 142 -7.57 -11.58 0.29
CA TYR A 142 -8.25 -11.56 1.59
C TYR A 142 -9.11 -12.80 1.86
N GLN A 143 -9.79 -13.35 0.85
CA GLN A 143 -10.75 -14.45 1.03
C GLN A 143 -10.06 -15.82 1.09
N THR A 144 -8.84 -15.93 0.54
CA THR A 144 -8.03 -17.15 0.59
C THR A 144 -7.42 -17.42 1.97
N GLU A 145 -7.17 -16.38 2.78
CA GLU A 145 -6.70 -16.54 4.16
C GLU A 145 -7.81 -17.03 5.09
N ASP A 146 -9.00 -16.43 5.02
CA ASP A 146 -10.16 -16.85 5.82
C ASP A 146 -10.64 -18.28 5.45
N GLY A 147 -10.55 -18.67 4.18
CA GLY A 147 -10.86 -20.04 3.74
C GLY A 147 -9.97 -21.12 4.37
N LYS A 148 -8.70 -20.80 4.64
CA LYS A 148 -7.77 -21.71 5.33
C LYS A 148 -8.08 -21.83 6.83
N ILE A 149 -8.62 -20.78 7.44
CA ILE A 149 -9.01 -20.77 8.86
C ILE A 149 -10.26 -21.64 9.07
N ILE A 150 -11.20 -21.63 8.11
CA ILE A 150 -12.44 -22.40 8.21
C ILE A 150 -12.19 -23.91 8.02
N HIS A 151 -11.29 -24.32 7.11
CA HIS A 151 -10.95 -25.74 6.92
C HIS A 151 -10.14 -26.38 8.07
N ARG A 152 -9.43 -25.58 8.89
CA ARG A 152 -8.71 -26.10 10.07
C ARG A 152 -9.60 -26.31 11.30
N ARG A 153 -10.88 -25.93 11.26
CA ARG A 153 -11.84 -26.11 12.37
C ARG A 153 -12.79 -27.30 12.19
N THR A 154 -12.73 -28.00 11.07
CA THR A 154 -13.60 -29.13 10.73
C THR A 154 -12.87 -30.47 10.63
N LEU A 155 -11.65 -30.57 11.16
CA LEU A 155 -10.94 -31.83 11.42
C LEU A 155 -10.51 -31.91 12.89
#